data_AF-A0A4P6FZX2-F1
#
_entry.id   AF-A0A4P6FZX2-F1
#
_cell.length_a   1.000
_cell.length_b   1.000
_cell.length_c   1.000
_cell.angle_alpha   90.00
_cell.angle_beta   90.00
_cell.angle_gamma   90.00
#
_symmetry.space_group_name_H-M   'P 1'
#
loop_
_entity.id
_entity.type
_entity.pdbx_description
1 polymer ?
#
loop_
_entity_poly.entity_id
_entity_poly.type
_entity_poly.pdbx_seq_one_letter_code
_entity_poly.pdbx_strand_id
1 'polypeptide(L)'
;MTAEVAILIYAKSAKEARAQASSRPTALWDSLIHHGDENGWSGWSREAVEILSLEQDRTGKPLRHTFEVAVDDLVASDRSFFPLEVDQAFEIFRHLVASGEGYEQRCTWHTQKLSHILDGGYSTNPFALWDHKPVLSLGDLKERLQFALLARGYPFYQEWREAVGYKLGGTLKIVAPHRGASWRHLRGASPHGSADQMLRRMLVDSKGMTLATSLNSSHPRAVEIQAAGVQVLPRGFRFLIRYGYPSDSSHWDFVLAETRGNEPFFETFIRAHSAFRQLVPDFDKQISDRHRLPPISFARAEPEPSLGS
;
A
#
# COMPACT_ATOMS: atom_id res chain seq x y z
N MET A 1 14.76 -15.90 26.34
CA MET A 1 13.91 -16.34 25.22
C MET A 1 14.66 -16.03 23.93
N THR A 2 15.20 -17.05 23.29
CA THR A 2 15.89 -16.94 22.00
C THR A 2 14.85 -16.70 20.91
N ALA A 3 14.81 -15.48 20.37
CA ALA A 3 13.99 -15.17 19.22
C ALA A 3 14.61 -15.85 17.99
N GLU A 4 13.92 -16.84 17.44
CA GLU A 4 14.18 -17.34 16.09
C GLU A 4 13.87 -16.21 15.10
N VAL A 5 14.83 -15.82 14.26
CA VAL A 5 14.64 -14.78 13.22
C VAL A 5 14.99 -15.37 11.85
N ALA A 6 14.35 -14.86 10.78
CA ALA A 6 14.32 -15.50 9.45
C ALA A 6 14.59 -14.55 8.18
N ILE A 7 15.70 -14.78 7.41
CA ILE A 7 16.50 -14.14 6.30
C ILE A 7 16.03 -14.82 5.03
N LEU A 8 15.52 -14.04 4.11
CA LEU A 8 15.04 -14.57 2.84
C LEU A 8 16.16 -14.94 1.87
N ILE A 9 16.22 -16.24 1.52
CA ILE A 9 16.95 -16.73 0.35
C ILE A 9 15.94 -16.92 -0.79
N TYR A 10 16.02 -16.06 -1.81
CA TYR A 10 15.18 -16.14 -3.00
C TYR A 10 15.80 -17.10 -4.02
N ALA A 11 15.14 -18.23 -4.29
CA ALA A 11 15.55 -19.16 -5.33
C ALA A 11 14.34 -19.64 -6.13
N LYS A 12 14.55 -20.05 -7.39
CA LYS A 12 13.45 -20.49 -8.27
C LYS A 12 12.92 -21.86 -7.88
N SER A 13 13.63 -22.60 -7.03
CA SER A 13 13.18 -23.86 -6.48
C SER A 13 13.73 -24.12 -5.08
N ALA A 14 13.06 -24.98 -4.32
CA ALA A 14 13.56 -25.44 -3.01
C ALA A 14 14.96 -26.09 -3.09
N LYS A 15 15.27 -26.73 -4.23
CA LYS A 15 16.58 -27.33 -4.50
C LYS A 15 17.67 -26.26 -4.65
N GLU A 16 17.39 -25.19 -5.40
CA GLU A 16 18.30 -24.05 -5.56
C GLU A 16 18.47 -23.27 -4.25
N ALA A 17 17.41 -23.09 -3.45
CA ALA A 17 17.50 -22.40 -2.17
C ALA A 17 18.42 -23.14 -1.19
N ARG A 18 18.29 -24.47 -1.13
CA ARG A 18 19.16 -25.32 -0.32
C ARG A 18 20.62 -25.27 -0.79
N ALA A 19 20.84 -25.26 -2.11
CA ALA A 19 22.18 -25.13 -2.69
C ALA A 19 22.83 -23.77 -2.39
N GLN A 20 22.07 -22.67 -2.45
CA GLN A 20 22.55 -21.34 -2.07
C GLN A 20 22.87 -21.25 -0.58
N ALA A 21 21.99 -21.78 0.28
CA ALA A 21 22.19 -21.80 1.74
C ALA A 21 23.46 -22.56 2.15
N SER A 22 23.81 -23.62 1.41
CA SER A 22 24.98 -24.46 1.68
C SER A 22 26.29 -23.94 1.05
N SER A 23 26.22 -22.93 0.18
CA SER A 23 27.39 -22.36 -0.52
C SER A 23 28.11 -21.20 0.21
N ARG A 24 27.58 -20.72 1.35
CA ARG A 24 28.17 -19.65 2.16
C ARG A 24 28.54 -20.13 3.57
N PRO A 25 29.76 -20.63 3.80
CA PRO A 25 30.26 -20.88 5.15
C PRO A 25 30.85 -19.59 5.75
N THR A 26 30.76 -19.47 7.08
CA THR A 26 31.44 -18.52 7.97
C THR A 26 31.03 -17.03 7.95
N ALA A 27 29.93 -16.70 8.65
CA ALA A 27 29.80 -15.54 9.55
C ALA A 27 28.39 -15.55 10.16
N LEU A 28 28.05 -16.60 10.91
CA LEU A 28 26.72 -16.76 11.51
C LEU A 28 26.73 -16.64 13.04
N TRP A 29 27.86 -16.23 13.61
CA TRP A 29 28.04 -16.06 15.05
C TRP A 29 28.97 -14.88 15.30
N ASP A 30 28.51 -13.68 14.93
CA ASP A 30 28.64 -12.45 15.73
C ASP A 30 27.95 -11.33 14.95
N SER A 31 26.89 -10.84 15.57
CA SER A 31 25.75 -10.18 14.97
C SER A 31 26.02 -8.73 14.61
N LEU A 32 26.34 -8.43 13.33
CA LEU A 32 26.16 -7.13 12.64
C LEU A 32 26.63 -7.29 11.16
N ILE A 33 25.73 -7.14 10.17
CA ILE A 33 26.10 -7.09 8.73
C ILE A 33 26.23 -5.61 8.32
N HIS A 34 27.40 -5.25 7.79
CA HIS A 34 27.67 -3.93 7.23
C HIS A 34 27.24 -3.88 5.76
N HIS A 35 26.25 -3.03 5.45
CA HIS A 35 25.92 -2.70 4.06
C HIS A 35 26.58 -1.37 3.71
N GLY A 36 27.41 -1.36 2.67
CA GLY A 36 27.88 -0.16 2.00
C GLY A 36 27.51 -0.25 0.52
N ASP A 37 26.86 0.78 -0.02
CA ASP A 37 26.71 0.93 -1.47
C ASP A 37 27.72 1.95 -2.02
N GLU A 38 27.84 1.99 -3.34
CA GLU A 38 28.78 2.84 -4.08
C GLU A 38 28.50 4.34 -3.89
N ASN A 39 27.38 4.69 -3.24
CA ASN A 39 26.93 6.05 -2.95
C ASN A 39 27.18 6.49 -1.51
N GLY A 40 27.90 5.69 -0.72
CA GLY A 40 28.33 6.07 0.63
C GLY A 40 27.26 5.93 1.72
N TRP A 41 26.16 5.21 1.46
CA TRP A 41 25.22 4.85 2.53
C TRP A 41 25.74 3.64 3.31
N SER A 42 25.95 3.80 4.62
CA SER A 42 26.28 2.70 5.53
C SER A 42 25.21 2.49 6.59
N GLY A 43 24.71 1.26 6.72
CA GLY A 43 23.71 0.90 7.72
C GLY A 43 23.88 -0.53 8.24
N TRP A 44 23.42 -0.77 9.46
CA TRP A 44 23.52 -2.05 10.17
C TRP A 44 22.12 -2.65 10.36
N SER A 45 21.92 -3.93 10.05
CA SER A 45 20.67 -4.65 10.35
C SER A 45 20.91 -5.98 11.08
N ARG A 46 19.91 -6.42 11.87
CA ARG A 46 19.85 -7.72 12.56
C ARG A 46 18.79 -8.59 11.89
N GLU A 47 19.18 -9.61 11.12
CA GLU A 47 18.27 -10.57 10.47
C GLU A 47 18.93 -12.00 10.52
N ALA A 48 18.27 -13.04 11.06
CA ALA A 48 18.57 -14.50 10.84
C ALA A 48 17.61 -15.11 9.77
N VAL A 49 17.70 -16.37 9.18
CA VAL A 49 17.21 -17.09 7.88
C VAL A 49 15.79 -17.77 7.72
N GLU A 50 14.89 -17.34 6.78
CA GLU A 50 13.60 -17.93 6.28
C GLU A 50 13.61 -18.13 4.75
N ILE A 51 13.40 -19.35 4.26
CA ILE A 51 13.35 -19.60 2.81
C ILE A 51 11.89 -19.75 2.38
N LEU A 52 11.31 -18.76 1.70
CA LEU A 52 10.01 -18.88 1.05
C LEU A 52 10.20 -19.04 -0.47
N SER A 53 9.68 -20.13 -1.02
CA SER A 53 9.58 -20.30 -2.48
C SER A 53 8.68 -19.20 -3.05
N LEU A 54 9.11 -18.53 -4.12
CA LEU A 54 8.32 -17.51 -4.83
C LEU A 54 7.03 -18.07 -5.48
N GLU A 55 6.87 -19.40 -5.48
CA GLU A 55 5.75 -20.09 -6.10
C GLU A 55 4.85 -20.79 -5.09
N GLN A 56 5.32 -21.05 -3.86
CA GLN A 56 4.62 -21.87 -2.88
C GLN A 56 4.64 -21.27 -1.47
N ASP A 57 3.53 -21.39 -0.75
CA ASP A 57 3.43 -21.01 0.66
C ASP A 57 4.21 -21.97 1.59
N ARG A 58 4.21 -21.70 2.89
CA ARG A 58 4.85 -22.54 3.92
C ARG A 58 4.30 -23.98 3.97
N THR A 59 3.15 -24.25 3.35
CA THR A 59 2.52 -25.58 3.25
C THR A 59 2.77 -26.26 1.91
N GLY A 60 3.52 -25.64 1.01
CA GLY A 60 3.81 -26.15 -0.34
C GLY A 60 2.70 -25.86 -1.36
N LYS A 61 1.66 -25.09 -1.00
CA LYS A 61 0.57 -24.74 -1.93
C LYS A 61 0.97 -23.56 -2.82
N PRO A 62 0.52 -23.52 -4.09
CA PRO A 62 0.83 -22.40 -4.97
C PRO A 62 0.43 -21.05 -4.37
N LEU A 63 1.32 -20.05 -4.37
CA LEU A 63 0.99 -18.68 -3.94
C LEU A 63 0.04 -17.98 -4.91
N ARG A 64 0.09 -18.35 -6.19
CA ARG A 64 -0.81 -17.84 -7.22
C ARG A 64 -2.08 -18.67 -7.25
N HIS A 65 -3.18 -18.03 -6.87
CA HIS A 65 -4.51 -18.60 -6.98
C HIS A 65 -5.32 -17.81 -8.01
N THR A 66 -6.25 -18.51 -8.63
CA THR A 66 -7.22 -17.88 -9.53
C THR A 66 -8.49 -17.60 -8.76
N PHE A 67 -9.00 -16.37 -8.85
CA PHE A 67 -10.30 -16.02 -8.30
C PHE A 67 -11.15 -15.35 -9.38
N GLU A 68 -12.46 -15.43 -9.19
CA GLU A 68 -13.46 -14.90 -10.09
C GLU A 68 -14.23 -13.80 -9.38
N VAL A 69 -14.51 -12.71 -10.09
CA VAL A 69 -15.28 -11.57 -9.59
C VAL A 69 -16.31 -11.16 -10.63
N ALA A 70 -17.55 -10.96 -10.20
CA ALA A 70 -18.55 -10.36 -11.06
C ALA A 70 -18.20 -8.88 -11.24
N VAL A 71 -18.18 -8.41 -12.49
CA VAL A 71 -17.81 -7.00 -12.78
C VAL A 71 -18.81 -6.05 -12.11
N ASP A 72 -20.07 -6.49 -11.97
CA ASP A 72 -21.13 -5.73 -11.31
C ASP A 72 -20.83 -5.46 -9.82
N ASP A 73 -20.13 -6.36 -9.12
CA ASP A 73 -19.73 -6.17 -7.72
C ASP A 73 -18.65 -5.06 -7.58
N LEU A 74 -17.83 -4.88 -8.62
CA LEU A 74 -16.80 -3.84 -8.65
C LEU A 74 -17.41 -2.44 -8.84
N VAL A 75 -18.52 -2.37 -9.57
CA VAL A 75 -19.22 -1.10 -9.89
C VAL A 75 -20.43 -0.84 -8.99
N ALA A 76 -20.78 -1.77 -8.11
CA ALA A 76 -21.86 -1.62 -7.15
C ALA A 76 -21.70 -0.33 -6.35
N SER A 77 -22.80 0.37 -6.12
CA SER A 77 -22.84 1.70 -5.48
C SER A 77 -22.53 1.66 -3.98
N ASP A 78 -22.53 0.47 -3.38
CA ASP A 78 -22.10 0.30 -2.01
C ASP A 78 -20.59 0.50 -1.89
N ARG A 79 -20.16 1.11 -0.77
CA ARG A 79 -18.74 1.32 -0.49
C ARG A 79 -18.05 0.06 0.04
N SER A 80 -18.73 -1.09 -0.03
CA SER A 80 -18.19 -2.35 0.44
C SER A 80 -17.46 -3.06 -0.71
N PHE A 81 -16.45 -3.84 -0.32
CA PHE A 81 -15.82 -4.80 -1.22
C PHE A 81 -16.42 -6.18 -1.08
N PHE A 82 -17.43 -6.38 -0.22
CA PHE A 82 -18.02 -7.70 -0.02
C PHE A 82 -18.59 -8.25 -1.34
N PRO A 83 -18.32 -9.52 -1.71
CA PRO A 83 -17.66 -10.58 -0.92
C PRO A 83 -16.13 -10.67 -1.07
N LEU A 84 -15.47 -9.72 -1.72
CA LEU A 84 -14.03 -9.70 -1.92
C LEU A 84 -13.27 -9.40 -0.63
N GLU A 85 -12.15 -10.09 -0.46
CA GLU A 85 -11.14 -9.76 0.53
C GLU A 85 -10.31 -8.55 0.05
N VAL A 86 -9.70 -7.81 0.99
CA VAL A 86 -8.87 -6.63 0.66
C VAL A 86 -7.74 -6.96 -0.31
N ASP A 87 -7.06 -8.11 -0.13
CA ASP A 87 -6.02 -8.58 -1.04
C ASP A 87 -6.55 -8.71 -2.47
N GLN A 88 -7.74 -9.28 -2.63
CA GLN A 88 -8.38 -9.46 -3.94
C GLN A 88 -8.71 -8.10 -4.56
N ALA A 89 -9.23 -7.16 -3.79
CA ALA A 89 -9.55 -5.81 -4.28
C ALA A 89 -8.30 -5.07 -4.80
N PHE A 90 -7.19 -5.14 -4.08
CA PHE A 90 -5.92 -4.57 -4.53
C PHE A 90 -5.33 -5.31 -5.74
N GLU A 91 -5.46 -6.63 -5.81
CA GLU A 91 -5.02 -7.41 -6.98
C GLU A 91 -5.87 -7.14 -8.23
N ILE A 92 -7.19 -6.93 -8.08
CA ILE A 92 -8.06 -6.46 -9.17
C ILE A 92 -7.57 -5.11 -9.69
N PHE A 93 -7.28 -4.18 -8.79
CA PHE A 93 -6.79 -2.86 -9.19
C PHE A 93 -5.39 -2.94 -9.82
N ARG A 94 -4.51 -3.80 -9.30
CA ARG A 94 -3.20 -4.07 -9.91
C ARG A 94 -3.32 -4.67 -11.30
N HIS A 95 -4.28 -5.56 -11.51
CA HIS A 95 -4.58 -6.11 -12.83
C HIS A 95 -5.00 -5.02 -13.83
N LEU A 96 -5.82 -4.06 -13.40
CA LEU A 96 -6.15 -2.88 -14.23
C LEU A 96 -4.91 -2.04 -14.55
N VAL A 97 -4.06 -1.75 -13.54
CA VAL A 97 -2.81 -1.01 -13.74
C VAL A 97 -1.89 -1.72 -14.73
N ALA A 98 -1.65 -3.01 -14.55
CA ALA A 98 -0.76 -3.79 -15.41
C ALA A 98 -1.30 -3.93 -16.84
N SER A 99 -2.60 -4.16 -16.99
CA SER A 99 -3.22 -4.34 -18.30
C SER A 99 -3.41 -3.03 -19.07
N GLY A 100 -3.37 -1.89 -18.37
CA GLY A 100 -3.43 -0.58 -18.99
C GLY A 100 -2.09 -0.05 -19.51
N GLU A 101 -0.99 -0.76 -19.24
CA GLU A 101 0.33 -0.39 -19.76
C GLU A 101 0.32 -0.44 -21.29
N GLY A 102 0.75 0.66 -21.93
CA GLY A 102 0.78 0.80 -23.39
C GLY A 102 -0.51 1.32 -24.03
N TYR A 103 -1.60 1.48 -23.28
CA TYR A 103 -2.81 2.14 -23.77
C TYR A 103 -2.73 3.65 -23.56
N GLU A 104 -2.37 4.35 -24.63
CA GLU A 104 -2.26 5.81 -24.64
C GLU A 104 -2.86 6.40 -25.91
N GLN A 105 -3.49 7.57 -25.76
CA GLN A 105 -3.98 8.37 -26.87
C GLN A 105 -3.28 9.73 -26.86
N ARG A 106 -2.67 10.08 -27.98
CA ARG A 106 -2.11 11.42 -28.17
C ARG A 106 -3.27 12.41 -28.41
N CYS A 107 -3.44 13.36 -27.51
CA CYS A 107 -4.34 14.49 -27.68
C CYS A 107 -3.54 15.72 -28.15
N THR A 108 -4.25 16.81 -28.51
CA THR A 108 -3.65 18.04 -29.02
C THR A 108 -2.59 18.64 -28.10
N TRP A 109 -2.78 18.52 -26.77
CA TRP A 109 -1.97 19.22 -25.76
C TRP A 109 -1.17 18.30 -24.84
N HIS A 110 -1.50 17.01 -24.77
CA HIS A 110 -0.83 16.02 -23.92
C HIS A 110 -1.16 14.61 -24.39
N THR A 111 -0.48 13.62 -23.84
CA THR A 111 -0.84 12.20 -23.99
C THR A 111 -1.80 11.80 -22.87
N GLN A 112 -2.98 11.32 -23.23
CA GLN A 112 -3.92 10.72 -22.28
C GLN A 112 -3.52 9.25 -22.07
N LYS A 113 -3.23 8.86 -20.84
CA LYS A 113 -2.89 7.48 -20.45
C LYS A 113 -4.00 6.88 -19.59
N LEU A 114 -4.12 5.56 -19.57
CA LEU A 114 -5.02 4.89 -18.61
C LEU A 114 -4.66 5.16 -17.15
N SER A 115 -3.38 5.43 -16.84
CA SER A 115 -2.98 5.84 -15.49
C SER A 115 -3.79 7.06 -15.00
N HIS A 116 -4.15 7.99 -15.88
CA HIS A 116 -4.96 9.16 -15.51
C HIS A 116 -6.37 8.80 -15.05
N ILE A 117 -6.98 7.74 -15.59
CA ILE A 117 -8.31 7.29 -15.13
C ILE A 117 -8.19 6.50 -13.83
N LEU A 118 -7.17 5.65 -13.72
CA LEU A 118 -6.91 4.84 -12.54
C LEU A 118 -6.57 5.71 -11.32
N ASP A 119 -6.01 6.89 -11.57
CA ASP A 119 -5.69 7.88 -10.56
C ASP A 119 -6.87 8.76 -10.11
N GLY A 120 -8.08 8.50 -10.63
CA GLY A 120 -9.28 9.28 -10.33
C GLY A 120 -9.25 10.69 -10.93
N GLY A 121 -8.51 10.89 -12.03
CA GLY A 121 -8.38 12.19 -12.71
C GLY A 121 -7.47 13.19 -11.99
N TYR A 122 -7.80 14.49 -12.12
CA TYR A 122 -7.11 15.61 -11.46
C TYR A 122 -7.39 15.67 -9.94
N SER A 123 -7.34 14.53 -9.26
CA SER A 123 -7.55 14.44 -7.81
C SER A 123 -6.49 15.25 -7.06
N THR A 124 -6.90 15.85 -5.94
CA THR A 124 -6.07 16.58 -4.96
C THR A 124 -5.17 15.66 -4.15
N ASN A 125 -4.76 14.52 -4.73
CA ASN A 125 -3.92 13.55 -4.06
C ASN A 125 -2.60 14.24 -3.65
N PRO A 126 -2.18 14.12 -2.38
CA PRO A 126 -0.95 14.75 -1.93
C PRO A 126 0.23 14.30 -2.80
N PHE A 127 0.29 13.02 -3.17
CA PHE A 127 1.38 12.39 -3.92
C PHE A 127 1.42 12.69 -5.43
N ALA A 128 1.31 13.96 -5.82
CA ALA A 128 1.21 14.39 -7.22
C ALA A 128 2.42 14.08 -8.13
N LEU A 129 3.55 13.64 -7.57
CA LEU A 129 4.81 13.39 -8.31
C LEU A 129 4.98 11.95 -8.80
N TRP A 130 4.02 11.07 -8.55
CA TRP A 130 4.14 9.64 -8.84
C TRP A 130 3.36 9.24 -10.10
N ASP A 131 3.89 8.30 -10.89
CA ASP A 131 3.29 7.80 -12.14
C ASP A 131 1.86 7.24 -11.95
N HIS A 132 1.63 6.65 -10.77
CA HIS A 132 0.32 6.31 -10.24
C HIS A 132 0.18 6.88 -8.85
N LYS A 133 -0.89 7.65 -8.65
CA LYS A 133 -1.22 8.23 -7.35
C LYS A 133 -1.52 7.12 -6.34
N PRO A 134 -0.92 7.12 -5.14
CA PRO A 134 -1.21 6.15 -4.10
C PRO A 134 -2.68 6.16 -3.69
N VAL A 135 -3.22 4.97 -3.43
CA VAL A 135 -4.53 4.72 -2.85
C VAL A 135 -4.49 5.09 -1.37
N LEU A 136 -5.38 5.99 -0.95
CA LEU A 136 -5.37 6.58 0.39
C LEU A 136 -6.33 5.89 1.37
N SER A 137 -7.25 5.08 0.87
CA SER A 137 -8.19 4.29 1.69
C SER A 137 -8.85 3.20 0.85
N LEU A 138 -9.57 2.28 1.48
CA LEU A 138 -10.44 1.34 0.76
C LEU A 138 -11.58 2.04 0.01
N GLY A 139 -12.10 3.15 0.55
CA GLY A 139 -13.09 3.97 -0.17
C GLY A 139 -12.52 4.57 -1.44
N ASP A 140 -11.30 5.11 -1.38
CA ASP A 140 -10.56 5.63 -2.54
C ASP A 140 -10.31 4.53 -3.58
N LEU A 141 -9.92 3.32 -3.15
CA LEU A 141 -9.76 2.17 -4.04
C LEU A 141 -11.06 1.85 -4.79
N LYS A 142 -12.20 1.82 -4.09
CA LYS A 142 -13.51 1.50 -4.68
C LYS A 142 -13.93 2.59 -5.67
N GLU A 143 -13.77 3.85 -5.30
CA GLU A 143 -14.10 4.99 -6.17
C GLU A 143 -13.26 4.97 -7.46
N ARG A 144 -11.97 4.62 -7.37
CA ARG A 144 -11.11 4.48 -8.55
C ARG A 144 -11.48 3.28 -9.41
N LEU A 145 -11.85 2.14 -8.82
CA LEU A 145 -12.35 0.99 -9.55
C LEU A 145 -13.65 1.33 -10.30
N GLN A 146 -14.61 1.93 -9.61
CA GLN A 146 -15.86 2.40 -10.21
C GLN A 146 -15.58 3.38 -11.35
N PHE A 147 -14.73 4.38 -11.11
CA PHE A 147 -14.37 5.35 -12.13
C PHE A 147 -13.70 4.69 -13.33
N ALA A 148 -12.71 3.81 -13.13
CA ALA A 148 -12.02 3.14 -14.22
C ALA A 148 -12.96 2.27 -15.08
N LEU A 149 -13.94 1.60 -14.46
CA LEU A 149 -14.88 0.71 -15.14
C LEU A 149 -16.06 1.46 -15.79
N LEU A 150 -16.48 2.60 -15.22
CA LEU A 150 -17.65 3.35 -15.68
C LEU A 150 -17.31 4.63 -16.46
N ALA A 151 -16.05 5.09 -16.44
CA ALA A 151 -15.64 6.32 -17.10
C ALA A 151 -16.04 6.29 -18.57
N ARG A 152 -16.81 7.30 -18.96
CA ARG A 152 -17.12 7.59 -20.36
C ARG A 152 -16.12 8.62 -20.86
N GLY A 153 -15.84 8.59 -22.16
CA GLY A 153 -14.90 9.54 -22.75
C GLY A 153 -14.31 8.98 -24.01
N TYR A 154 -13.01 8.72 -23.98
CA TYR A 154 -12.28 8.29 -25.16
C TYR A 154 -12.56 6.83 -25.55
N PRO A 155 -12.70 6.51 -26.86
CA PRO A 155 -12.94 5.14 -27.33
C PRO A 155 -11.90 4.12 -26.85
N PHE A 156 -10.63 4.51 -26.70
CA PHE A 156 -9.58 3.58 -26.26
C PHE A 156 -9.78 3.02 -24.85
N TYR A 157 -10.54 3.71 -23.98
CA TYR A 157 -10.91 3.15 -22.68
C TYR A 157 -11.86 1.95 -22.83
N GLN A 158 -12.78 2.02 -23.79
CA GLN A 158 -13.68 0.92 -24.09
C GLN A 158 -12.93 -0.23 -24.76
N GLU A 159 -12.05 0.07 -25.71
CA GLU A 159 -11.19 -0.93 -26.36
C GLU A 159 -10.32 -1.67 -25.34
N TRP A 160 -9.72 -0.95 -24.38
CA TRP A 160 -8.98 -1.57 -23.29
C TRP A 160 -9.86 -2.51 -22.46
N ARG A 161 -11.02 -2.05 -21.98
CA ARG A 161 -11.95 -2.89 -21.19
C ARG A 161 -12.35 -4.16 -21.94
N GLU A 162 -12.63 -4.04 -23.24
CA GLU A 162 -12.97 -5.18 -24.09
C GLU A 162 -11.79 -6.15 -24.25
N ALA A 163 -10.59 -5.64 -24.48
CA ALA A 163 -9.38 -6.45 -24.65
C ALA A 163 -9.02 -7.25 -23.40
N VAL A 164 -9.26 -6.70 -22.21
CA VAL A 164 -8.94 -7.34 -20.93
C VAL A 164 -10.14 -8.09 -20.32
N GLY A 165 -11.31 -8.03 -20.97
CA GLY A 165 -12.51 -8.78 -20.59
C GLY A 165 -13.40 -8.14 -19.52
N TYR A 166 -13.27 -6.83 -19.24
CA TYR A 166 -14.22 -6.11 -18.38
C TYR A 166 -15.53 -5.87 -19.13
N LYS A 167 -16.53 -6.71 -18.85
CA LYS A 167 -17.90 -6.58 -19.37
C LYS A 167 -18.89 -6.56 -18.21
N LEU A 168 -19.76 -5.55 -18.18
CA LEU A 168 -20.88 -5.50 -17.23
C LEU A 168 -21.76 -6.75 -17.40
N GLY A 169 -22.25 -7.31 -16.30
CA GLY A 169 -22.92 -8.62 -16.26
C GLY A 169 -21.99 -9.82 -16.51
N GLY A 170 -20.69 -9.58 -16.71
CA GLY A 170 -19.67 -10.62 -16.92
C GLY A 170 -18.90 -10.95 -15.64
N THR A 171 -18.06 -11.98 -15.75
CA THR A 171 -17.16 -12.42 -14.69
C THR A 171 -15.72 -12.28 -15.16
N LEU A 172 -14.89 -11.63 -14.35
CA LEU A 172 -13.46 -11.53 -14.59
C LEU A 172 -12.73 -12.60 -13.80
N LYS A 173 -11.80 -13.29 -14.46
CA LYS A 173 -10.93 -14.30 -13.86
C LYS A 173 -9.53 -13.74 -13.69
N ILE A 174 -9.10 -13.55 -12.45
CA ILE A 174 -7.78 -12.99 -12.12
C ILE A 174 -6.88 -14.07 -11.55
N VAL A 175 -5.68 -14.17 -12.11
CA VAL A 175 -4.58 -15.01 -11.58
C VAL A 175 -3.59 -14.10 -10.87
N ALA A 176 -3.54 -14.19 -9.54
CA ALA A 176 -2.69 -13.32 -8.74
C ALA A 176 -2.11 -14.05 -7.52
N PRO A 177 -0.91 -13.64 -7.05
CA PRO A 177 -0.40 -14.08 -5.76
C PRO A 177 -1.29 -13.53 -4.65
N HIS A 178 -2.20 -14.34 -4.15
CA HIS A 178 -3.01 -14.01 -2.98
C HIS A 178 -3.08 -15.24 -2.10
N ARG A 179 -3.04 -15.06 -0.78
CA ARG A 179 -3.30 -16.19 0.10
C ARG A 179 -4.78 -16.52 -0.01
N GLY A 180 -5.12 -17.77 -0.39
CA GLY A 180 -6.50 -18.23 -0.43
C GLY A 180 -7.20 -18.05 0.94
N ALA A 181 -8.53 -18.24 0.99
CA ALA A 181 -9.39 -17.98 2.15
C ALA A 181 -8.80 -18.45 3.51
N SER A 182 -7.98 -17.63 4.18
CA SER A 182 -7.28 -18.07 5.41
C SER A 182 -6.69 -16.96 6.28
N TRP A 183 -7.02 -15.68 6.08
CA TRP A 183 -6.64 -14.65 7.07
C TRP A 183 -7.50 -14.66 8.34
N ARG A 184 -8.72 -15.24 8.31
CA ARG A 184 -9.53 -15.45 9.52
C ARG A 184 -8.86 -16.40 10.54
N HIS A 185 -7.84 -17.16 10.13
CA HIS A 185 -7.29 -18.27 10.93
C HIS A 185 -5.78 -18.21 11.19
N LEU A 186 -5.07 -17.18 10.72
CA LEU A 186 -3.64 -17.06 11.03
C LEU A 186 -3.44 -16.67 12.51
N ARG A 187 -3.02 -17.67 13.29
CA ARG A 187 -2.70 -17.60 14.73
C ARG A 187 -1.79 -16.40 15.03
N GLY A 188 -2.23 -15.58 15.99
CA GLY A 188 -1.48 -14.43 16.48
C GLY A 188 -2.05 -13.07 16.07
N ALA A 189 -3.16 -13.04 15.31
CA ALA A 189 -3.96 -11.82 15.16
C ALA A 189 -4.36 -11.31 16.56
N SER A 190 -3.72 -10.20 16.96
CA SER A 190 -4.07 -9.43 18.14
C SER A 190 -5.58 -9.08 18.11
N PRO A 191 -6.26 -8.96 19.26
CA PRO A 191 -7.68 -8.59 19.39
C PRO A 191 -8.07 -7.18 18.87
N HIS A 192 -7.33 -6.60 17.91
CA HIS A 192 -7.44 -5.20 17.48
C HIS A 192 -7.77 -4.97 15.98
N GLY A 193 -8.40 -5.96 15.31
CA GLY A 193 -9.18 -5.69 14.10
C GLY A 193 -8.89 -6.59 12.90
N SER A 194 -9.86 -6.67 11.98
CA SER A 194 -9.66 -7.25 10.65
C SER A 194 -8.53 -6.52 9.88
N ALA A 195 -7.96 -7.17 8.86
CA ALA A 195 -7.01 -6.57 7.91
C ALA A 195 -7.39 -5.13 7.50
N ASP A 196 -8.66 -4.93 7.20
CA ASP A 196 -9.29 -3.68 6.82
C ASP A 196 -9.11 -2.60 7.89
N GLN A 197 -9.26 -2.96 9.17
CA GLN A 197 -9.08 -2.04 10.28
C GLN A 197 -7.61 -1.65 10.43
N MET A 198 -6.68 -2.59 10.31
CA MET A 198 -5.24 -2.25 10.34
C MET A 198 -4.87 -1.32 9.19
N LEU A 199 -5.36 -1.60 7.98
CA LEU A 199 -5.11 -0.79 6.81
C LEU A 199 -5.74 0.61 6.96
N ARG A 200 -7.00 0.70 7.41
CA ARG A 200 -7.67 1.97 7.70
C ARG A 200 -6.89 2.79 8.71
N ARG A 201 -6.44 2.17 9.80
CA ARG A 201 -5.67 2.83 10.84
C ARG A 201 -4.37 3.41 10.27
N MET A 202 -3.64 2.65 9.48
CA MET A 202 -2.39 3.10 8.87
C MET A 202 -2.59 4.16 7.78
N LEU A 203 -3.58 4.01 6.90
CA LEU A 203 -3.75 4.91 5.75
C LEU A 203 -4.51 6.20 6.10
N VAL A 204 -5.50 6.10 6.99
CA VAL A 204 -6.43 7.21 7.29
C VAL A 204 -6.13 7.82 8.65
N ASP A 205 -6.11 7.00 9.70
CA ASP A 205 -6.04 7.52 11.08
C ASP A 205 -4.64 8.08 11.41
N SER A 206 -3.61 7.73 10.63
CA SER A 206 -2.22 8.18 10.81
C SER A 206 -1.96 9.65 10.47
N LYS A 207 -2.86 10.30 9.72
CA LYS A 207 -2.66 11.67 9.24
C LYS A 207 -2.54 12.66 10.38
N GLY A 208 -1.41 13.34 10.49
CA GLY A 208 -0.99 14.35 11.46
C GLY A 208 -0.38 13.75 12.73
N MET A 209 -0.06 12.46 12.72
CA MET A 209 0.75 11.84 13.77
C MET A 209 2.19 12.28 13.66
N THR A 210 2.90 12.22 14.79
CA THR A 210 4.31 12.55 14.87
C THR A 210 5.16 11.29 14.81
N LEU A 211 6.15 11.28 13.93
CA LEU A 211 7.20 10.28 13.86
C LEU A 211 8.13 10.41 15.06
N ALA A 212 8.49 9.28 15.69
CA ALA A 212 9.43 9.26 16.81
C ALA A 212 10.88 9.52 16.38
N THR A 213 11.19 9.33 15.10
CA THR A 213 12.53 9.55 14.53
C THR A 213 12.39 10.34 13.23
N SER A 214 13.28 11.30 13.02
CA SER A 214 13.33 12.02 11.75
C SER A 214 13.82 11.10 10.63
N LEU A 215 13.10 11.13 9.51
CA LEU A 215 13.44 10.40 8.29
C LEU A 215 14.33 11.23 7.34
N ASN A 216 14.57 12.52 7.67
CA ASN A 216 15.38 13.43 6.86
C ASN A 216 16.35 14.20 7.76
N SER A 217 17.63 13.86 7.69
CA SER A 217 18.69 14.48 8.49
C SER A 217 18.84 15.99 8.26
N SER A 218 18.55 16.47 7.05
CA SER A 218 18.57 17.91 6.72
C SER A 218 17.36 18.66 7.27
N HIS A 219 16.26 17.95 7.55
CA HIS A 219 15.01 18.50 8.05
C HIS A 219 14.54 17.75 9.31
N PRO A 220 15.29 17.82 10.42
CA PRO A 220 15.04 17.00 11.62
C PRO A 220 13.69 17.26 12.29
N ARG A 221 13.07 18.41 12.00
CA ARG A 221 11.75 18.82 12.52
C ARG A 221 10.58 18.48 11.59
N ALA A 222 10.84 17.95 10.39
CA ALA A 222 9.80 17.43 9.52
C ALA A 222 9.43 16.02 9.97
N VAL A 223 8.48 15.94 10.90
CA VAL A 223 8.10 14.68 11.58
C VAL A 223 6.61 14.42 11.57
N GLU A 224 5.79 15.31 11.00
CA GLU A 224 4.36 15.08 10.93
C GLU A 224 4.02 14.25 9.70
N ILE A 225 3.29 13.15 9.88
CA ILE A 225 2.72 12.35 8.78
C ILE A 225 1.60 13.17 8.14
N GLN A 226 1.75 13.60 6.89
CA GLN A 226 0.70 14.34 6.19
C GLN A 226 -0.27 13.41 5.44
N ALA A 227 0.21 12.25 5.01
CA ALA A 227 -0.58 11.21 4.36
C ALA A 227 0.13 9.85 4.41
N ALA A 228 -0.64 8.78 4.27
CA ALA A 228 -0.12 7.44 4.00
C ALA A 228 -0.89 6.86 2.81
N GLY A 229 -0.24 6.01 2.02
CA GLY A 229 -0.84 5.50 0.80
C GLY A 229 -0.24 4.19 0.32
N VAL A 230 -0.98 3.53 -0.56
CA VAL A 230 -0.54 2.35 -1.29
C VAL A 230 -0.43 2.70 -2.77
N GLN A 231 0.79 2.85 -3.26
CA GLN A 231 1.01 2.90 -4.69
C GLN A 231 0.87 1.48 -5.27
N VAL A 232 0.03 1.36 -6.29
CA VAL A 232 -0.19 0.10 -7.01
C VAL A 232 0.61 0.16 -8.31
N LEU A 233 1.52 -0.80 -8.47
CA LEU A 233 2.47 -0.90 -9.57
C LEU A 233 2.15 -2.14 -10.42
N PRO A 234 2.52 -2.19 -11.71
CA PRO A 234 2.28 -3.40 -12.52
C PRO A 234 2.79 -4.69 -11.89
N ARG A 235 3.93 -4.61 -11.18
CA ARG A 235 4.62 -5.75 -10.56
C ARG A 235 4.36 -5.93 -9.05
N GLY A 236 3.55 -5.08 -8.42
CA GLY A 236 3.28 -5.20 -6.99
C GLY A 236 2.76 -3.93 -6.34
N PHE A 237 3.12 -3.74 -5.08
CA PHE A 237 2.62 -2.67 -4.23
C PHE A 237 3.75 -1.97 -3.52
N ARG A 238 3.61 -0.67 -3.30
CA ARG A 238 4.52 0.13 -2.50
C ARG A 238 3.73 0.92 -1.47
N PHE A 239 4.00 0.65 -0.21
CA PHE A 239 3.44 1.39 0.92
C PHE A 239 4.37 2.53 1.28
N LEU A 240 3.79 3.70 1.42
CA LEU A 240 4.56 4.92 1.61
C LEU A 240 3.83 5.87 2.53
N ILE A 241 4.62 6.70 3.20
CA ILE A 241 4.13 7.84 3.99
C ILE A 241 4.68 9.12 3.39
N ARG A 242 3.87 10.16 3.42
CA ARG A 242 4.32 11.53 3.28
C ARG A 242 4.48 12.14 4.65
N TYR A 243 5.61 12.80 4.87
CA TYR A 243 5.86 13.53 6.09
C TYR A 243 6.41 14.93 5.79
N GLY A 244 6.24 15.84 6.72
CA GLY A 244 6.62 17.25 6.53
C GLY A 244 6.57 18.03 7.84
N TYR A 245 6.57 19.35 7.71
CA TYR A 245 6.30 20.21 8.86
C TYR A 245 4.78 20.34 9.09
N PRO A 246 4.32 20.48 10.34
CA PRO A 246 2.90 20.67 10.64
C PRO A 246 2.24 21.92 10.01
N SER A 247 3.05 22.94 9.71
CA SER A 247 2.57 24.28 9.41
C SER A 247 2.96 24.78 8.02
N ASP A 248 3.51 23.93 7.15
CA ASP A 248 3.88 24.32 5.79
C ASP A 248 3.56 23.23 4.76
N SER A 249 3.83 23.54 3.49
CA SER A 249 3.63 22.63 2.36
C SER A 249 4.87 21.80 2.01
N SER A 250 5.97 21.93 2.76
CA SER A 250 7.20 21.18 2.51
C SER A 250 7.04 19.74 2.97
N HIS A 251 7.35 18.80 2.09
CA HIS A 251 7.10 17.39 2.35
C HIS A 251 8.07 16.47 1.63
N TRP A 252 8.20 15.26 2.16
CA TRP A 252 8.99 14.18 1.63
C TRP A 252 8.21 12.88 1.70
N ASP A 253 8.50 11.98 0.77
CA ASP A 253 7.91 10.66 0.72
C ASP A 253 8.92 9.63 1.22
N PHE A 254 8.47 8.68 2.03
CA PHE A 254 9.27 7.58 2.54
C PHE A 254 8.56 6.25 2.27
N VAL A 255 9.30 5.30 1.69
CA VAL A 255 8.78 3.97 1.39
C VAL A 255 8.91 3.08 2.62
N LEU A 256 7.78 2.64 3.16
CA LEU A 256 7.74 1.70 4.29
C LEU A 256 8.08 0.28 3.84
N ALA A 257 7.51 -0.15 2.71
CA ALA A 257 7.79 -1.44 2.09
C ALA A 257 7.34 -1.44 0.63
N GLU A 258 8.04 -2.23 -0.18
CA GLU A 258 7.66 -2.55 -1.55
C GLU A 258 7.63 -4.07 -1.73
N THR A 259 6.72 -4.57 -2.56
CA THR A 259 6.56 -6.00 -2.89
C THR A 259 7.86 -6.59 -3.39
N ARG A 260 8.24 -7.75 -2.84
CA ARG A 260 9.45 -8.47 -3.23
C ARG A 260 9.10 -9.68 -4.09
N GLY A 261 9.51 -9.66 -5.35
CA GLY A 261 9.25 -10.78 -6.28
C GLY A 261 7.75 -11.00 -6.50
N ASN A 262 7.24 -12.18 -6.14
CA ASN A 262 5.83 -12.58 -6.29
C ASN A 262 5.08 -12.57 -4.93
N GLU A 263 5.58 -11.81 -3.96
CA GLU A 263 4.97 -11.68 -2.64
C GLU A 263 3.51 -11.17 -2.75
N PRO A 264 2.54 -11.78 -2.04
CA PRO A 264 1.17 -11.27 -1.97
C PRO A 264 1.07 -9.87 -1.36
N PHE A 265 -0.01 -9.15 -1.67
CA PHE A 265 -0.32 -7.83 -1.09
C PHE A 265 -0.11 -7.81 0.44
N PHE A 266 -0.71 -8.76 1.15
CA PHE A 266 -0.73 -8.70 2.61
C PHE A 266 0.64 -8.90 3.27
N GLU A 267 1.53 -9.68 2.65
CA GLU A 267 2.89 -9.84 3.16
C GLU A 267 3.66 -8.51 3.04
N THR A 268 3.47 -7.81 1.91
CA THR A 268 4.00 -6.46 1.72
C THR A 268 3.41 -5.51 2.77
N PHE A 269 2.10 -5.60 3.02
CA PHE A 269 1.40 -4.79 4.03
C PHE A 269 1.91 -5.04 5.45
N ILE A 270 2.13 -6.30 5.85
CA ILE A 270 2.61 -6.63 7.20
C ILE A 270 4.01 -6.05 7.43
N ARG A 271 4.89 -6.12 6.44
CA ARG A 271 6.20 -5.46 6.51
C ARG A 271 6.06 -3.95 6.61
N ALA A 272 5.20 -3.34 5.79
CA ALA A 272 4.92 -1.90 5.83
C ALA A 272 4.39 -1.47 7.21
N HIS A 273 3.42 -2.20 7.75
CA HIS A 273 2.81 -1.94 9.04
C HIS A 273 3.81 -2.11 10.18
N SER A 274 4.68 -3.13 10.11
CA SER A 274 5.77 -3.31 11.09
C SER A 274 6.74 -2.13 11.08
N ALA A 275 7.21 -1.72 9.90
CA ALA A 275 8.06 -0.53 9.74
C ALA A 275 7.36 0.74 10.26
N PHE A 276 6.09 0.93 9.91
CA PHE A 276 5.28 2.05 10.39
C PHE A 276 5.19 2.09 11.93
N ARG A 277 4.95 0.93 12.58
CA ARG A 277 4.89 0.84 14.05
C ARG A 277 6.23 1.11 14.73
N GLN A 278 7.35 0.89 14.06
CA GLN A 278 8.66 1.29 14.58
C GLN A 278 8.85 2.80 14.49
N LEU A 279 8.33 3.44 13.44
CA LEU A 279 8.38 4.90 13.27
C LEU A 279 7.39 5.66 14.18
N VAL A 280 6.26 5.02 14.51
CA VAL A 280 5.21 5.59 15.38
C VAL A 280 4.91 4.60 16.52
N PRO A 281 5.83 4.42 17.49
CA PRO A 281 5.68 3.41 18.54
C PRO A 281 4.47 3.64 19.44
N ASP A 282 4.06 4.90 19.64
CA ASP A 282 2.93 5.34 20.45
C ASP A 282 1.63 5.56 19.63
N PHE A 283 1.52 4.92 18.46
CA PHE A 283 0.39 5.04 17.54
C PHE A 283 -0.99 4.96 18.22
N ASP A 284 -1.23 3.95 19.06
CA ASP A 284 -2.52 3.76 19.75
C ASP A 284 -2.85 4.92 20.70
N LYS A 285 -1.81 5.49 21.33
CA LYS A 285 -1.92 6.64 22.22
C LYS A 285 -2.24 7.90 21.42
N GLN A 286 -1.52 8.17 20.33
CA GLN A 286 -1.77 9.33 19.47
C GLN A 286 -3.20 9.33 18.88
N ILE A 287 -3.74 8.16 18.51
CA ILE A 287 -5.16 8.02 18.12
C ILE A 287 -6.07 8.40 19.28
N SER A 288 -5.85 7.83 20.45
CA SER A 288 -6.69 8.05 21.63
C SER A 288 -6.71 9.51 22.07
N ASP A 289 -5.55 10.17 22.07
CA ASP A 289 -5.41 11.57 22.47
C ASP A 289 -6.16 12.51 21.52
N ARG A 290 -6.19 12.19 20.22
CA ARG A 290 -6.97 12.95 19.22
C ARG A 290 -8.47 12.79 19.38
N HIS A 291 -8.96 11.60 19.70
CA HIS A 291 -10.39 11.37 19.94
C HIS A 291 -10.87 11.96 21.27
N ARG A 292 -9.96 12.30 22.19
CA ARG A 292 -10.27 12.98 23.46
C ARG A 292 -10.35 14.50 23.35
N LEU A 293 -9.80 15.09 22.29
CA LEU A 293 -9.98 16.52 22.06
C LEU A 293 -11.42 16.75 21.58
N PRO A 294 -12.19 17.64 22.21
CA PRO A 294 -13.50 18.01 21.69
C PRO A 294 -13.32 18.53 20.25
N PRO A 295 -14.29 18.32 19.34
CA PRO A 295 -14.23 18.94 18.02
C PRO A 295 -13.99 20.42 18.23
N ILE A 296 -12.96 20.97 17.58
CA ILE A 296 -12.71 22.41 17.57
C ILE A 296 -13.95 23.04 16.95
N SER A 297 -14.86 23.49 17.81
CA SER A 297 -15.93 24.38 17.44
C SER A 297 -15.22 25.64 16.98
N PHE A 298 -15.22 25.90 15.68
CA PHE A 298 -15.06 27.26 15.19
C PHE A 298 -16.29 28.02 15.69
N ALA A 299 -16.23 28.49 16.94
CA ALA A 299 -17.17 29.48 17.43
C ALA A 299 -17.10 30.62 16.40
N ARG A 300 -18.19 30.81 15.66
CA ARG A 300 -18.39 32.01 14.85
C ARG A 300 -18.09 33.17 15.79
N ALA A 301 -17.10 33.99 15.44
CA ALA A 301 -16.89 35.25 16.11
C ALA A 301 -18.25 35.96 16.16
N GLU A 302 -18.76 36.17 17.37
CA GLU A 302 -19.96 36.96 17.54
C GLU A 302 -19.68 38.34 16.95
N PRO A 303 -20.60 38.90 16.14
CA PRO A 303 -20.42 40.24 15.61
C PRO A 303 -20.35 41.21 16.79
N GLU A 304 -19.32 42.07 16.78
CA GLU A 304 -19.17 43.13 17.77
C GLU A 304 -20.48 43.95 17.88
N PRO A 305 -20.90 44.32 19.10
CA PRO A 305 -22.08 45.15 19.27
C PRO A 305 -21.82 46.50 18.62
N SER A 306 -22.66 46.82 17.63
CA SER A 306 -22.70 48.13 16.99
C SER A 306 -22.82 49.23 18.05
N LEU A 307 -21.82 50.10 18.12
CA LEU A 307 -21.90 51.34 18.88
C LEU A 307 -23.05 52.16 18.31
N GLY A 308 -24.08 52.35 19.14
CA GLY A 308 -25.25 53.16 18.81
C GLY A 308 -24.85 54.60 18.45
N SER A 309 -25.53 55.14 17.44
CA SER A 309 -25.63 56.57 17.16
C SER A 309 -27.05 57.02 17.50
#